data_AF-A0A9D8FLR9-F1
#
_entry.id   AF-A0A9D8FLR9-F1
#
_cell.length_a   1.000
_cell.length_b   1.000
_cell.length_c   1.000
_cell.angle_alpha   90.00
_cell.angle_beta   90.00
_cell.angle_gamma   90.00
#
_symmetry.space_group_name_H-M   'P 1'
#
loop_
_entity.id
_entity.type
_entity.pdbx_description
1 polymer ?
#
loop_
_entity_poly.entity_id
_entity_poly.type
_entity_poly.pdbx_seq_one_letter_code
_entity_poly.pdbx_strand_id
1 'polypeptide(L)' 'MLTILSFLFAGALSGVIIAYAMDMKTPKELLQGAAGGLIAGFLMAMMLPR' A
#
# COMPACT_ATOMS: atom_id res chain seq x y z
N MET A 1 -6.72 13.53 -9.52
CA MET A 1 -6.54 13.55 -8.05
C MET A 1 -7.19 12.34 -7.38
N LEU A 2 -8.45 12.02 -7.69
CA LEU A 2 -9.13 10.81 -7.23
C LEU A 2 -8.32 9.52 -7.51
N THR A 3 -7.78 9.35 -8.72
CA THR A 3 -6.96 8.18 -9.08
C THR A 3 -5.80 7.98 -8.12
N ILE A 4 -5.01 9.02 -7.83
CA ILE A 4 -3.87 8.93 -6.92
C ILE A 4 -4.33 8.53 -5.51
N LEU A 5 -5.41 9.14 -5.01
CA LEU A 5 -5.97 8.78 -3.71
C LEU A 5 -6.43 7.31 -3.68
N SER A 6 -7.14 6.84 -4.71
CA SER A 6 -7.56 5.44 -4.82
C SER A 6 -6.38 4.48 -4.78
N PHE A 7 -5.30 4.79 -5.50
CA PHE A 7 -4.07 3.99 -5.50
C PHE A 7 -3.35 4.01 -4.15
N LEU A 8 -3.33 5.13 -3.44
CA LEU A 8 -2.77 5.22 -2.10
C LEU A 8 -3.53 4.34 -1.10
N PHE A 9 -4.87 4.44 -1.07
CA PHE A 9 -5.69 3.63 -0.17
C PHE A 9 -5.62 2.14 -0.52
N ALA A 10 -5.73 1.79 -1.79
CA ALA A 10 -5.60 0.41 -2.25
C ALA A 10 -4.19 -0.14 -1.96
N GLY A 11 -3.15 0.66 -2.20
CA GLY A 11 -1.77 0.32 -1.88
C GLY A 11 -1.55 0.08 -0.39
N ALA A 12 -2.01 0.99 0.48
CA ALA A 12 -1.90 0.83 1.93
C ALA A 12 -2.57 -0.46 2.41
N LEU A 13 -3.82 -0.69 1.99
CA LEU A 13 -4.62 -1.84 2.40
C LEU A 13 -3.99 -3.15 1.91
N SER A 14 -3.57 -3.20 0.64
CA SER A 14 -2.90 -4.38 0.08
C SER A 14 -1.57 -4.67 0.77
N GLY A 15 -0.79 -3.64 1.11
CA GLY A 15 0.45 -3.80 1.88
C GLY A 15 0.22 -4.41 3.28
N VAL A 16 -0.84 -4.00 3.97
CA VAL A 16 -1.25 -4.62 5.25
C VAL A 16 -1.67 -6.07 5.05
N ILE A 17 -2.50 -6.35 4.04
CA ILE A 17 -2.98 -7.71 3.74
C ILE A 17 -1.80 -8.64 3.43
N ILE A 18 -0.83 -8.18 2.63
CA ILE A 18 0.37 -8.94 2.28
C ILE A 18 1.22 -9.21 3.51
N ALA A 19 1.49 -8.18 4.34
CA ALA A 19 2.25 -8.36 5.58
C ALA A 19 1.57 -9.39 6.50
N TYR A 20 0.24 -9.29 6.66
CA TYR A 20 -0.53 -10.24 7.45
C TYR A 20 -0.49 -11.66 6.85
N ALA A 21 -0.58 -11.80 5.54
CA ALA A 21 -0.50 -13.09 4.84
C ALA A 21 0.89 -13.74 4.93
N MET A 22 1.94 -12.94 5.11
CA MET A 22 3.31 -13.40 5.37
C MET A 22 3.58 -13.71 6.86
N ASP A 23 2.52 -13.82 7.66
CA ASP A 23 2.59 -14.11 9.10
C ASP A 23 3.30 -13.02 9.93
N MET A 24 3.44 -11.81 9.37
CA MET A 24 3.95 -10.65 10.09
C MET A 24 2.82 -10.03 10.91
N LYS A 25 2.69 -10.43 12.16
CA LYS A 25 1.51 -10.14 12.99
C LYS A 25 1.71 -8.99 13.98
N THR A 26 2.92 -8.47 14.16
CA THR A 26 3.11 -7.36 15.09
C THR A 26 2.57 -6.06 14.48
N PRO A 27 2.03 -5.14 15.31
CA PRO A 27 1.55 -3.85 14.81
C PRO A 27 2.61 -3.06 14.03
N LYS A 28 3.89 -3.20 14.39
CA LYS A 28 5.01 -2.54 13.69
C LYS A 28 5.19 -3.09 12.28
N GLU A 29 5.13 -4.41 12.10
CA GLU A 29 5.28 -5.02 10.78
C GLU A 29 4.08 -4.71 9.89
N LEU A 30 2.87 -4.71 10.44
CA LEU A 30 1.67 -4.33 9.69
C LEU A 30 1.72 -2.86 9.26
N LEU A 31 2.22 -1.96 10.10
CA LEU A 31 2.46 -0.56 9.74
C LEU A 31 3.56 -0.42 8.68
N GLN A 32 4.61 -1.23 8.73
CA GLN A 32 5.63 -1.27 7.67
C GLN A 32 5.06 -1.79 6.36
N GLY A 33 4.20 -2.83 6.40
CA GLY A 33 3.44 -3.31 5.25
C GLY A 33 2.56 -2.22 4.65
N ALA A 34 1.81 -1.49 5.48
CA ALA A 34 0.99 -0.36 5.06
C ALA A 34 1.82 0.75 4.39
N ALA A 35 2.96 1.10 4.99
CA ALA A 35 3.86 2.13 4.47
C ALA A 35 4.50 1.73 3.14
N GLY A 36 4.98 0.49 3.03
CA GLY A 36 5.49 -0.05 1.77
C GLY A 36 4.42 -0.08 0.68
N GLY A 37 3.20 -0.49 1.05
CA GLY A 37 2.03 -0.49 0.17
C GLY A 37 1.63 0.91 -0.30
N LEU A 38 1.67 1.92 0.57
CA LEU A 38 1.44 3.33 0.21
C LEU A 38 2.44 3.81 -0.85
N ILE A 39 3.73 3.53 -0.65
CA ILE A 39 4.79 3.91 -1.58
C ILE A 39 4.57 3.21 -2.93
N ALA A 40 4.32 1.90 -2.92
CA ALA A 40 4.05 1.15 -4.14
C ALA A 40 2.82 1.68 -4.89
N GLY A 41 1.72 1.93 -4.18
CA GLY A 41 0.50 2.51 -4.74
C GLY A 41 0.73 3.89 -5.36
N PHE A 42 1.50 4.75 -4.68
CA PHE A 42 1.88 6.06 -5.21
C PHE A 42 2.69 5.94 -6.51
N LEU A 43 3.71 5.08 -6.54
CA LEU A 43 4.53 4.86 -7.72
C LEU A 43 3.69 4.34 -8.89
N MET A 44 2.79 3.38 -8.65
CA MET A 44 1.89 2.89 -9.68
C MET A 44 0.97 3.99 -10.23
N ALA A 45 0.41 4.84 -9.36
CA ALA A 45 -0.40 5.97 -9.79
C ALA A 45 0.37 6.96 -10.70
N MET A 46 1.67 7.13 -10.46
CA MET A 46 2.54 7.99 -11.26
C MET A 46 2.90 7.39 -12.62
N MET A 47 2.79 6.07 -12.77
CA MET A 47 3.06 5.34 -14.02
C MET A 47 1.84 5.26 -14.95
N LEU A 48 0.64 5.64 -14.49
CA LEU A 48 -0.55 5.66 -15.34
C LEU A 48 -0.49 6.79 -16.38
N PRO A 49 -0.95 6.53 -17.62
CA PRO A 49 -1.23 7.58 -18.59
C PRO A 49 -2.26 8.56 -17.99
N ARG A 50 -2.05 9.86 -18.21
CA ARG A 50 -2.87 10.94 -17.63
C ARG A 50 -3.99 11.38 -18.55
#